data_AF-A0A2V6FD59-F1
#
_entry.id   AF-A0A2V6FD59-F1
#
_cell.length_a   1.000
_cell.length_b   1.000
_cell.length_c   1.000
_cell.angle_alpha   90.00
_cell.angle_beta   90.00
_cell.angle_gamma   90.00
#
_symmetry.space_group_name_H-M   'P 1'
#
loop_
_entity.id
_entity.type
_entity.pdbx_description
1 polymer ?
#
loop_
_entity_poly.entity_id
_entity_poly.type
_entity_poly.pdbx_seq_one_letter_code
_entity_poly.pdbx_strand_id
1 'polypeptide(L)'
;ESVRDNVAGGRFGTWDETGRYIHLALLAGALRSEGFGRSLGRFVYEDGTTLPTVESLEKLLRDEPSHPLTPARADLLLAMRAHQLPPGRHMVPHRFRNACVLANAFRQEIPFTVHPGIGYDIISNHPMFNGAALGRAAEIDFRLFGAAVERLDGGVVLSVGSAIMGPQVFEKSLSCVNNLRLQNGRPVVRDHTIYVVDLQDGGNWDWTQGEPPKDNPAYYLRFCKSYSRMGGTMHYVQCDNVLFLHHLFRALREV
;
A
#
# COMPACT_ATOMS: atom_id res chain seq x y z
N GLU A 1 -19.60 4.52 -11.69
CA GLU A 1 -19.66 5.98 -11.49
C GLU A 1 -19.10 6.67 -12.73
N SER A 2 -19.70 7.76 -13.21
CA SER A 2 -19.17 8.50 -14.36
C SER A 2 -18.13 9.53 -13.90
N VAL A 3 -16.86 9.30 -14.23
CA VAL A 3 -15.77 10.24 -13.90
C VAL A 3 -16.04 11.61 -14.51
N ARG A 4 -16.42 11.62 -15.80
CA ARG A 4 -16.66 12.86 -16.56
C ARG A 4 -17.70 13.75 -15.88
N ASP A 5 -18.82 13.18 -15.46
CA ASP A 5 -19.91 13.95 -14.88
C ASP A 5 -19.57 14.44 -13.46
N ASN A 6 -18.89 13.60 -12.68
CA ASN A 6 -18.54 13.96 -11.31
C ASN A 6 -17.38 14.95 -11.22
N VAL A 7 -16.45 14.94 -12.18
CA VAL A 7 -15.41 15.98 -12.28
C VAL A 7 -16.04 17.33 -12.57
N ALA A 8 -16.94 17.39 -13.57
CA ALA A 8 -17.64 18.64 -13.91
C ALA A 8 -18.46 19.18 -12.73
N GLY A 9 -19.04 18.29 -11.92
CA GLY A 9 -19.80 18.66 -10.72
C GLY A 9 -18.97 18.84 -9.44
N GLY A 10 -17.64 18.71 -9.48
CA GLY A 10 -16.78 18.82 -8.29
C GLY A 10 -17.01 17.75 -7.22
N ARG A 11 -17.58 16.60 -7.60
CA ARG A 11 -17.92 15.48 -6.69
C ARG A 11 -17.09 14.23 -6.93
N PHE A 12 -16.21 14.25 -7.94
CA PHE A 12 -15.36 13.11 -8.25
C PHE A 12 -14.43 12.83 -7.08
N GLY A 13 -14.63 11.66 -6.46
CA GLY A 13 -13.81 11.25 -5.34
C GLY A 13 -14.04 11.96 -4.02
N THR A 14 -15.16 12.65 -3.87
CA THR A 14 -15.50 13.37 -2.64
C THR A 14 -16.43 12.54 -1.74
N TRP A 15 -16.10 11.28 -1.51
CA TRP A 15 -16.88 10.40 -0.64
C TRP A 15 -16.52 10.67 0.82
N ASP A 16 -17.34 11.46 1.55
CA ASP A 16 -17.04 11.86 2.94
C ASP A 16 -16.81 10.65 3.85
N GLU A 17 -17.71 9.67 3.85
CA GLU A 17 -17.62 8.50 4.72
C GLU A 17 -16.29 7.73 4.55
N THR A 18 -15.99 7.32 3.32
CA THR A 18 -14.77 6.55 3.00
C THR A 18 -13.51 7.38 3.27
N GLY A 19 -13.49 8.64 2.85
CA GLY A 19 -12.37 9.55 3.09
C GLY A 19 -12.13 9.74 4.58
N ARG A 20 -13.15 10.13 5.34
CA ARG A 20 -13.11 10.33 6.79
C ARG A 20 -12.56 9.13 7.53
N TYR A 21 -13.10 7.93 7.26
CA TYR A 21 -12.72 6.75 8.04
C TYR A 21 -11.37 6.16 7.65
N ILE A 22 -10.93 6.29 6.40
CA ILE A 22 -9.54 5.95 6.04
C ILE A 22 -8.57 6.87 6.79
N HIS A 23 -8.79 8.19 6.79
CA HIS A 23 -7.92 9.11 7.54
C HIS A 23 -7.96 8.86 9.04
N LEU A 24 -9.14 8.59 9.61
CA LEU A 24 -9.28 8.25 11.02
C LEU A 24 -8.51 6.96 11.37
N ALA A 25 -8.58 5.94 10.52
CA ALA A 25 -7.82 4.71 10.69
C ALA A 25 -6.31 4.97 10.73
N LEU A 26 -5.80 5.79 9.79
CA LEU A 26 -4.37 6.15 9.73
C LEU A 26 -3.91 6.99 10.92
N LEU A 27 -4.69 8.01 11.31
CA LEU A 27 -4.37 8.87 12.46
C LEU A 27 -4.33 8.07 13.76
N ALA A 28 -5.28 7.15 13.96
CA ALA A 28 -5.29 6.28 15.13
C ALA A 28 -4.19 5.21 15.06
N GLY A 29 -3.94 4.63 13.88
CA GLY A 29 -2.88 3.65 13.63
C GLY A 29 -1.47 4.20 13.86
N ALA A 30 -1.25 5.48 13.56
CA ALA A 30 0.02 6.15 13.79
C ALA A 30 0.43 6.15 15.27
N LEU A 31 -0.52 6.19 16.21
CA LEU A 31 -0.22 6.08 17.66
C LEU A 31 0.30 4.70 18.07
N ARG A 32 0.13 3.69 17.22
CA ARG A 32 0.59 2.31 17.42
C ARG A 32 1.76 1.95 16.50
N SER A 33 2.33 2.94 15.81
CA SER A 33 3.36 2.73 14.79
C SER A 33 2.92 1.74 13.69
N GLU A 34 1.64 1.76 13.34
CA GLU A 34 1.09 0.91 12.28
C GLU A 34 1.21 1.60 10.92
N GLY A 35 1.59 0.82 9.91
CA GLY A 35 1.53 1.26 8.52
C GLY A 35 0.10 1.27 7.99
N PHE A 36 -0.09 1.70 6.74
CA PHE A 36 -1.42 1.94 6.18
C PHE A 36 -2.24 0.65 6.17
N GLY A 37 -1.69 -0.42 5.60
CA GLY A 37 -2.40 -1.69 5.46
C GLY A 37 -2.85 -2.26 6.79
N ARG A 38 -1.97 -2.24 7.81
CA ARG A 38 -2.30 -2.70 9.17
C ARG A 38 -3.34 -1.79 9.86
N SER A 39 -3.19 -0.47 9.73
CA SER A 39 -4.09 0.52 10.35
C SER A 39 -5.52 0.34 9.85
N LEU A 40 -5.70 0.27 8.52
CA LEU A 40 -7.01 0.10 7.91
C LEU A 40 -7.55 -1.33 8.12
N GLY A 41 -6.70 -2.35 8.06
CA GLY A 41 -7.09 -3.73 8.35
C GLY A 41 -7.64 -3.91 9.76
N ARG A 42 -6.95 -3.34 10.76
CA ARG A 42 -7.43 -3.29 12.15
C ARG A 42 -8.77 -2.56 12.25
N PHE A 43 -8.85 -1.36 11.66
CA PHE A 43 -10.07 -0.54 11.70
C PHE A 43 -11.28 -1.32 11.17
N VAL A 44 -11.13 -2.00 10.03
CA VAL A 44 -12.22 -2.80 9.46
C VAL A 44 -12.54 -4.04 10.32
N TYR A 45 -11.51 -4.72 10.83
CA TYR A 45 -11.70 -5.93 11.62
C TYR A 45 -12.37 -5.68 12.97
N GLU A 46 -11.99 -4.57 13.62
CA GLU A 46 -12.47 -4.21 14.96
C GLU A 46 -13.76 -3.38 14.92
N ASP A 47 -14.36 -3.09 13.76
CA ASP A 47 -15.51 -2.17 13.57
C ASP A 47 -15.23 -0.73 14.04
N GLY A 48 -14.08 -0.19 13.63
CA GLY A 48 -13.65 1.18 13.91
C GLY A 48 -12.43 1.26 14.83
N THR A 49 -12.35 2.33 15.63
CA THR A 49 -11.17 2.62 16.48
C THR A 49 -11.56 3.37 17.75
N THR A 50 -10.64 3.43 18.71
CA THR A 50 -10.80 4.23 19.93
C THR A 50 -9.78 5.36 19.93
N LEU A 51 -10.24 6.60 20.08
CA LEU A 51 -9.37 7.76 20.20
C LEU A 51 -9.09 8.10 21.68
N PRO A 52 -7.86 8.53 22.02
CA PRO A 52 -7.55 9.08 23.32
C PRO A 52 -8.28 10.42 23.56
N THR A 53 -8.24 10.95 24.79
CA THR A 53 -8.78 12.27 25.07
C THR A 53 -7.86 13.38 24.57
N VAL A 54 -8.43 14.55 24.25
CA VAL A 54 -7.66 15.74 23.85
C VAL A 54 -6.66 16.11 24.93
N GLU A 55 -7.08 16.09 26.19
CA GLU A 55 -6.26 16.43 27.36
C GLU A 55 -5.09 15.46 27.52
N SER A 56 -5.32 14.17 27.23
CA SER A 56 -4.25 13.17 27.29
C SER A 56 -3.21 13.38 26.19
N LEU A 57 -3.62 13.72 24.97
CA LEU A 57 -2.71 14.04 23.87
C LEU A 57 -1.89 15.29 24.19
N GLU A 58 -2.53 16.35 24.67
CA GLU A 58 -1.86 17.58 25.08
C GLU A 58 -0.84 17.34 26.20
N LYS A 59 -1.20 16.56 27.22
CA LYS A 59 -0.29 16.20 28.30
C LYS A 59 0.93 15.45 27.76
N LEU A 60 0.71 14.44 26.92
CA LEU A 60 1.82 13.68 26.30
C LEU A 60 2.73 14.55 25.44
N LEU A 61 2.18 15.53 24.72
CA LEU A 61 2.98 16.46 23.92
C LEU A 61 3.80 17.44 24.78
N ARG A 62 3.25 17.90 25.92
CA ARG A 62 3.97 18.77 26.86
C ARG A 62 5.05 18.03 27.64
N ASP A 63 4.73 16.84 28.13
CA ASP A 63 5.59 16.09 29.05
C ASP A 63 6.68 15.32 28.29
N GLU A 64 6.39 14.87 27.06
CA GLU A 64 7.30 14.05 26.26
C GLU A 64 7.49 14.62 24.83
N PRO A 65 7.95 15.87 24.66
CA PRO A 65 8.02 16.51 23.35
C PRO A 65 8.97 15.80 22.37
N SER A 66 9.96 15.04 22.88
CA SER A 66 10.91 14.29 22.05
C SER A 66 10.52 12.82 21.83
N HIS A 67 9.36 12.37 22.30
CA HIS A 67 8.92 10.99 22.08
C HIS A 67 8.74 10.69 20.58
N PRO A 68 9.11 9.49 20.07
CA PRO A 68 8.96 9.16 18.64
C PRO A 68 7.54 9.29 18.09
N LEU A 69 6.53 9.11 18.95
CA LEU A 69 5.10 9.30 18.61
C LEU A 69 4.62 10.75 18.69
N THR A 70 5.43 11.71 19.13
CA THR A 70 5.02 13.12 19.25
C THR A 70 4.42 13.67 17.95
N PRO A 71 5.01 13.45 16.75
CA PRO A 71 4.40 13.92 15.51
C PRO A 71 3.00 13.32 15.27
N ALA A 72 2.83 12.01 15.51
CA ALA A 72 1.53 11.34 15.36
C ALA A 72 0.49 11.83 16.38
N ARG A 73 0.91 12.09 17.62
CA ARG A 73 0.06 12.67 18.68
C ARG A 73 -0.41 14.08 18.29
N ALA A 74 0.49 14.89 17.72
CA ALA A 74 0.16 16.24 17.25
C ALA A 74 -0.78 16.20 16.04
N ASP A 75 -0.51 15.35 15.05
CA ASP A 75 -1.37 15.14 13.87
C ASP A 75 -2.80 14.78 14.28
N LEU A 76 -2.96 13.83 15.21
CA LEU A 76 -4.27 13.43 15.71
C LEU A 76 -4.94 14.54 16.53
N LEU A 77 -4.21 15.22 17.42
CA LEU A 77 -4.76 16.33 18.22
C LEU A 77 -5.32 17.44 17.33
N LEU A 78 -4.58 17.85 16.30
CA LEU A 78 -5.01 18.87 15.35
C LEU A 78 -6.23 18.39 14.56
N ALA A 79 -6.24 17.14 14.10
CA ALA A 79 -7.39 16.57 13.40
C ALA A 79 -8.64 16.50 14.28
N MET A 80 -8.50 16.09 15.55
CA MET A 80 -9.61 16.04 16.51
C MET A 80 -10.22 17.42 16.72
N ARG A 81 -9.40 18.47 16.84
CA ARG A 81 -9.88 19.85 17.00
C ARG A 81 -10.51 20.39 15.73
N ALA A 82 -9.84 20.25 14.58
CA ALA A 82 -10.30 20.80 13.30
C ALA A 82 -11.62 20.16 12.84
N HIS A 83 -11.80 18.87 13.10
CA HIS A 83 -12.96 18.10 12.63
C HIS A 83 -13.90 17.68 13.75
N GLN A 84 -13.72 18.21 14.97
CA GLN A 84 -14.57 17.97 16.14
C GLN A 84 -14.77 16.47 16.41
N LEU A 85 -13.70 15.68 16.28
CA LEU A 85 -13.77 14.24 16.51
C LEU A 85 -13.85 13.97 18.02
N PRO A 86 -14.93 13.34 18.51
CA PRO A 86 -15.04 13.04 19.93
C PRO A 86 -13.97 12.05 20.38
N PRO A 87 -13.48 12.12 21.62
CA PRO A 87 -12.66 11.05 22.18
C PRO A 87 -13.51 9.78 22.40
N GLY A 88 -12.84 8.65 22.63
CA GLY A 88 -13.51 7.37 22.86
C GLY A 88 -13.79 6.61 21.57
N ARG A 89 -14.80 5.75 21.60
CA ARG A 89 -15.03 4.77 20.54
C ARG A 89 -15.72 5.38 19.32
N HIS A 90 -15.09 5.25 18.15
CA HIS A 90 -15.67 5.50 16.84
C HIS A 90 -16.09 4.14 16.27
N MET A 91 -17.39 3.86 16.30
CA MET A 91 -17.96 2.61 15.81
C MET A 91 -18.31 2.75 14.33
N VAL A 92 -17.81 1.82 13.51
CA VAL A 92 -18.14 1.71 12.08
C VAL A 92 -18.41 0.23 11.78
N PRO A 93 -19.68 -0.21 11.79
CA PRO A 93 -20.00 -1.62 11.59
C PRO A 93 -19.66 -2.09 10.17
N HIS A 94 -18.72 -3.02 10.04
CA HIS A 94 -18.34 -3.59 8.74
C HIS A 94 -19.02 -4.92 8.49
N ARG A 95 -20.25 -4.87 7.94
CA ARG A 95 -21.10 -6.05 7.63
C ARG A 95 -20.35 -7.18 6.90
N PHE A 96 -19.40 -6.83 6.03
CA PHE A 96 -18.63 -7.77 5.22
C PHE A 96 -17.15 -7.81 5.59
N ARG A 97 -16.77 -7.54 6.85
CA ARG A 97 -15.36 -7.55 7.28
C ARG A 97 -14.63 -8.86 6.96
N ASN A 98 -15.33 -9.99 6.99
CA ASN A 98 -14.76 -11.30 6.64
C ASN A 98 -14.41 -11.44 5.15
N ALA A 99 -14.96 -10.60 4.27
CA ALA A 99 -14.59 -10.52 2.86
C ALA A 99 -13.52 -9.45 2.58
N CYS A 100 -13.19 -8.60 3.56
CA CYS A 100 -12.15 -7.59 3.42
C CYS A 100 -10.77 -8.24 3.49
N VAL A 101 -9.96 -8.04 2.45
CA VAL A 101 -8.59 -8.58 2.39
C VAL A 101 -7.71 -7.98 3.49
N LEU A 102 -7.79 -6.67 3.72
CA LEU A 102 -6.99 -6.00 4.77
C LEU A 102 -7.37 -6.48 6.17
N ALA A 103 -8.66 -6.65 6.44
CA ALA A 103 -9.14 -7.14 7.73
C ALA A 103 -8.68 -8.58 8.00
N ASN A 104 -8.71 -9.44 6.97
CA ASN A 104 -8.21 -10.79 7.08
C ASN A 104 -6.69 -10.84 7.22
N ALA A 105 -5.95 -9.99 6.50
CA ALA A 105 -4.51 -9.89 6.65
C ALA A 105 -4.12 -9.44 8.07
N PHE A 106 -4.82 -8.44 8.63
CA PHE A 106 -4.66 -8.05 10.02
C PHE A 106 -4.96 -9.21 10.99
N ARG A 107 -6.11 -9.87 10.83
CA ARG A 107 -6.55 -11.00 11.67
C ARG A 107 -5.57 -12.16 11.67
N GLN A 108 -4.93 -12.42 10.52
CA GLN A 108 -4.00 -13.54 10.34
C GLN A 108 -2.53 -13.12 10.51
N GLU A 109 -2.28 -11.87 10.90
CA GLU A 109 -0.95 -11.29 11.04
C GLU A 109 -0.09 -11.40 9.78
N ILE A 110 -0.73 -11.39 8.61
CA ILE A 110 -0.07 -11.37 7.31
C ILE A 110 0.31 -9.94 6.97
N PRO A 111 1.58 -9.64 6.63
CA PRO A 111 1.99 -8.32 6.16
C PRO A 111 1.16 -7.90 4.94
N PHE A 112 0.47 -6.77 5.07
CA PHE A 112 -0.24 -6.12 3.97
C PHE A 112 0.18 -4.66 3.95
N THR A 113 0.68 -4.20 2.80
CA THR A 113 1.20 -2.85 2.63
C THR A 113 0.36 -2.09 1.61
N VAL A 114 0.18 -0.79 1.84
CA VAL A 114 -0.43 0.14 0.89
C VAL A 114 0.57 1.26 0.62
N HIS A 115 0.79 1.55 -0.66
CA HIS A 115 1.74 2.57 -1.11
C HIS A 115 0.98 3.71 -1.80
N PRO A 116 0.38 4.63 -1.01
CA PRO A 116 -0.47 5.66 -1.55
C PRO A 116 0.33 6.74 -2.29
N GLY A 117 -0.29 7.38 -3.27
CA GLY A 117 0.24 8.60 -3.89
C GLY A 117 -0.60 9.83 -3.60
N ILE A 118 0.09 10.88 -3.18
CA ILE A 118 -0.50 12.17 -2.86
C ILE A 118 -0.96 12.84 -4.16
N GLY A 119 -2.24 13.20 -4.23
CA GLY A 119 -2.82 13.92 -5.35
C GLY A 119 -3.32 13.05 -6.51
N TYR A 120 -3.06 11.74 -6.52
CA TYR A 120 -3.75 10.81 -7.43
C TYR A 120 -4.73 9.89 -6.69
N ASP A 121 -4.43 9.49 -5.46
CA ASP A 121 -5.38 8.68 -4.68
C ASP A 121 -6.56 9.54 -4.23
N ILE A 122 -7.75 8.99 -4.42
CA ILE A 122 -9.03 9.66 -4.25
C ILE A 122 -9.25 10.23 -2.84
N ILE A 123 -8.60 9.62 -1.84
CA ILE A 123 -8.63 10.06 -0.44
C ILE A 123 -8.00 11.44 -0.25
N SER A 124 -7.12 11.89 -1.17
CA SER A 124 -6.45 13.20 -1.11
C SER A 124 -7.42 14.38 -1.15
N ASN A 125 -8.63 14.17 -1.69
CA ASN A 125 -9.64 15.21 -1.85
C ASN A 125 -10.43 15.50 -0.57
N HIS A 126 -10.29 14.67 0.47
CA HIS A 126 -11.08 14.79 1.69
C HIS A 126 -10.56 15.91 2.61
N PRO A 127 -11.41 16.70 3.28
CA PRO A 127 -10.95 17.76 4.19
C PRO A 127 -10.07 17.30 5.36
N MET A 128 -10.15 16.02 5.75
CA MET A 128 -9.27 15.41 6.76
C MET A 128 -7.92 14.92 6.20
N PHE A 129 -7.61 15.22 4.94
CA PHE A 129 -6.35 14.82 4.34
C PHE A 129 -5.17 15.36 5.15
N ASN A 130 -4.28 14.46 5.57
CA ASN A 130 -3.05 14.79 6.27
C ASN A 130 -1.90 14.02 5.63
N GLY A 131 -1.09 14.74 4.85
CA GLY A 131 0.06 14.16 4.15
C GLY A 131 1.14 13.60 5.08
N ALA A 132 1.27 14.12 6.31
CA ALA A 132 2.20 13.59 7.30
C ALA A 132 1.72 12.24 7.84
N ALA A 133 0.44 12.11 8.17
CA ALA A 133 -0.14 10.83 8.62
C ALA A 133 -0.08 9.77 7.51
N LEU A 134 -0.47 10.13 6.29
CA LEU A 134 -0.41 9.24 5.12
C LEU A 134 1.02 8.82 4.80
N GLY A 135 1.95 9.77 4.74
CA GLY A 135 3.36 9.52 4.47
C GLY A 135 4.03 8.64 5.52
N ARG A 136 3.72 8.87 6.80
CA ARG A 136 4.21 8.04 7.92
C ARG A 136 3.76 6.59 7.80
N ALA A 137 2.48 6.38 7.48
CA ALA A 137 1.92 5.05 7.29
C ALA A 137 2.52 4.35 6.06
N ALA A 138 2.70 5.08 4.95
CA ALA A 138 3.34 4.59 3.73
C ALA A 138 4.82 4.24 3.92
N GLU A 139 5.55 5.03 4.72
CA GLU A 139 6.96 4.78 5.05
C GLU A 139 7.13 3.47 5.83
N ILE A 140 6.27 3.23 6.83
CA ILE A 140 6.25 1.97 7.58
C ILE A 140 5.97 0.79 6.63
N ASP A 141 4.97 0.94 5.76
CA ASP A 141 4.61 -0.08 4.78
C ASP A 141 5.73 -0.34 3.77
N PHE A 142 6.46 0.69 3.31
CA PHE A 142 7.64 0.52 2.46
C PHE A 142 8.74 -0.29 3.15
N ARG A 143 9.03 -0.01 4.43
CA ARG A 143 9.98 -0.79 5.21
C ARG A 143 9.53 -2.25 5.40
N LEU A 144 8.24 -2.47 5.66
CA LEU A 144 7.66 -3.80 5.81
C LEU A 144 7.75 -4.61 4.52
N PHE A 145 7.46 -3.99 3.37
CA PHE A 145 7.62 -4.62 2.06
C PHE A 145 9.08 -4.93 1.76
N GLY A 146 10.01 -4.02 2.09
CA GLY A 146 11.45 -4.27 2.01
C GLY A 146 11.89 -5.50 2.81
N ALA A 147 11.33 -5.74 4.00
CA ALA A 147 11.62 -6.95 4.78
C ALA A 147 11.09 -8.24 4.13
N ALA A 148 10.03 -8.18 3.31
CA ALA A 148 9.59 -9.31 2.50
C ALA A 148 10.54 -9.54 1.32
N VAL A 149 10.94 -8.48 0.61
CA VAL A 149 11.93 -8.54 -0.48
C VAL A 149 13.29 -9.06 0.00
N GLU A 150 13.68 -8.72 1.23
CA GLU A 150 14.90 -9.22 1.87
C GLU A 150 14.92 -10.74 2.07
N ARG A 151 13.77 -11.43 1.97
CA ARG A 151 13.68 -12.90 2.06
C ARG A 151 13.26 -13.55 0.74
N LEU A 152 13.44 -12.84 -0.37
CA LEU A 152 12.92 -13.25 -1.68
C LEU A 152 13.78 -14.28 -2.42
N ASP A 153 14.94 -14.70 -1.89
CA ASP A 153 15.77 -15.69 -2.58
C ASP A 153 14.97 -16.97 -2.88
N GLY A 154 14.92 -17.39 -4.15
CA GLY A 154 14.12 -18.53 -4.60
C GLY A 154 12.59 -18.33 -4.55
N GLY A 155 12.12 -17.12 -4.22
CA GLY A 155 10.71 -16.79 -4.04
C GLY A 155 10.01 -16.31 -5.31
N VAL A 156 8.73 -15.97 -5.17
CA VAL A 156 7.87 -15.54 -6.29
C VAL A 156 7.33 -14.13 -6.04
N VAL A 157 7.37 -13.30 -7.09
CA VAL A 157 6.72 -11.99 -7.15
C VAL A 157 5.58 -12.08 -8.15
N LEU A 158 4.36 -11.73 -7.73
CA LEU A 158 3.21 -11.58 -8.61
C LEU A 158 2.83 -10.10 -8.71
N SER A 159 2.92 -9.53 -9.90
CA SER A 159 2.45 -8.19 -10.21
C SER A 159 1.19 -8.28 -11.06
N VAL A 160 0.02 -8.20 -10.42
CA VAL A 160 -1.28 -8.36 -11.07
C VAL A 160 -1.95 -7.00 -11.26
N GLY A 161 -2.09 -6.55 -12.50
CA GLY A 161 -2.80 -5.31 -12.87
C GLY A 161 -2.15 -4.01 -12.37
N SER A 162 -0.83 -4.00 -12.11
CA SER A 162 -0.12 -2.83 -11.61
C SER A 162 0.82 -2.23 -12.66
N ALA A 163 0.36 -1.16 -13.31
CA ALA A 163 1.10 -0.49 -14.37
C ALA A 163 2.37 0.24 -13.87
N ILE A 164 2.23 0.97 -12.75
CA ILE A 164 3.25 1.92 -12.26
C ILE A 164 3.63 1.65 -10.80
N MET A 165 2.67 1.63 -9.88
CA MET A 165 2.95 1.59 -8.43
C MET A 165 3.76 0.35 -8.03
N GLY A 166 3.25 -0.85 -8.34
CA GLY A 166 3.93 -2.12 -8.04
C GLY A 166 5.36 -2.18 -8.54
N PRO A 167 5.62 -1.99 -9.85
CA PRO A 167 6.98 -2.02 -10.39
C PRO A 167 7.89 -0.93 -9.79
N GLN A 168 7.37 0.26 -9.49
CA GLN A 168 8.18 1.31 -8.85
C GLN A 168 8.55 0.96 -7.42
N VAL A 169 7.59 0.51 -6.62
CA VAL A 169 7.85 0.13 -5.22
C VAL A 169 8.82 -1.03 -5.15
N PHE A 170 8.64 -2.06 -5.99
CA PHE A 170 9.53 -3.21 -6.03
C PHE A 170 10.96 -2.84 -6.42
N GLU A 171 11.15 -2.04 -7.47
CA GLU A 171 12.46 -1.60 -7.94
C GLU A 171 13.26 -0.90 -6.83
N LYS A 172 12.63 0.00 -6.07
CA LYS A 172 13.30 0.75 -5.00
C LYS A 172 13.56 -0.15 -3.80
N SER A 173 12.62 -1.02 -3.46
CA SER A 173 12.76 -1.96 -2.34
C SER A 173 13.91 -2.93 -2.58
N LEU A 174 13.99 -3.53 -3.78
CA LEU A 174 15.06 -4.45 -4.15
C LEU A 174 16.42 -3.76 -4.17
N SER A 175 16.50 -2.53 -4.68
CA SER A 175 17.74 -1.74 -4.65
C SER A 175 18.21 -1.46 -3.22
N CYS A 176 17.31 -1.01 -2.33
CA CYS A 176 17.63 -0.80 -0.91
C CYS A 176 18.10 -2.08 -0.22
N VAL A 177 17.40 -3.19 -0.45
CA VAL A 177 17.73 -4.51 0.06
C VAL A 177 19.12 -4.96 -0.40
N ASN A 178 19.40 -4.89 -1.70
CA ASN A 178 20.69 -5.28 -2.25
C ASN A 178 21.82 -4.40 -1.73
N ASN A 179 21.60 -3.09 -1.58
CA ASN A 179 22.57 -2.20 -0.96
C ASN A 179 22.91 -2.65 0.47
N LEU A 180 21.91 -2.98 1.30
CA LEU A 180 22.14 -3.47 2.67
C LEU A 180 22.79 -4.86 2.70
N ARG A 181 22.43 -5.77 1.80
CA ARG A 181 23.06 -7.10 1.68
C ARG A 181 24.54 -6.98 1.35
N LEU A 182 24.89 -6.15 0.37
CA LEU A 182 26.28 -5.95 -0.06
C LEU A 182 27.14 -5.34 1.05
N GLN A 183 26.62 -4.37 1.81
CA GLN A 183 27.32 -3.82 2.98
C GLN A 183 27.58 -4.89 4.06
N ASN A 184 26.74 -5.92 4.14
CA ASN A 184 26.88 -7.05 5.05
C ASN A 184 27.66 -8.24 4.46
N GLY A 185 28.32 -8.08 3.31
CA GLY A 185 29.08 -9.15 2.65
C GLY A 185 28.20 -10.30 2.11
N ARG A 186 26.89 -10.06 1.94
CA ARG A 186 25.94 -11.03 1.39
C ARG A 186 25.73 -10.80 -0.11
N PRO A 187 25.46 -11.86 -0.90
CA PRO A 187 25.07 -11.69 -2.29
C PRO A 187 23.74 -10.94 -2.41
N VAL A 188 23.52 -10.29 -3.54
CA VAL A 188 22.22 -9.71 -3.90
C VAL A 188 21.13 -10.79 -3.92
N VAL A 189 19.87 -10.37 -3.81
CA VAL A 189 18.70 -11.25 -3.99
C VAL A 189 18.79 -11.97 -5.34
N ARG A 190 18.57 -13.28 -5.33
CA ARG A 190 18.73 -14.14 -6.51
C ARG A 190 17.69 -15.24 -6.58
N ASP A 191 17.61 -15.88 -7.74
CA ASP A 191 16.82 -17.08 -8.02
C ASP A 191 15.30 -16.90 -7.83
N HIS A 192 14.82 -15.66 -7.74
CA HIS A 192 13.39 -15.36 -7.68
C HIS A 192 12.74 -15.38 -9.06
N THR A 193 11.45 -15.68 -9.11
CA THR A 193 10.64 -15.62 -10.34
C THR A 193 9.62 -14.50 -10.24
N ILE A 194 9.43 -13.76 -11.32
CA ILE A 194 8.51 -12.62 -11.41
C ILE A 194 7.46 -12.94 -12.46
N TYR A 195 6.18 -12.88 -12.09
CA TYR A 195 5.07 -12.94 -13.02
C TYR A 195 4.40 -11.56 -13.09
N VAL A 196 4.43 -10.97 -14.26
CA VAL A 196 3.69 -9.74 -14.58
C VAL A 196 2.43 -10.15 -15.33
N VAL A 197 1.28 -9.91 -14.71
CA VAL A 197 -0.04 -10.28 -15.23
C VAL A 197 -0.83 -9.01 -15.50
N ASP A 198 -1.22 -8.80 -16.75
CA ASP A 198 -2.01 -7.63 -17.14
C ASP A 198 -2.97 -7.98 -18.30
N LEU A 199 -4.07 -7.24 -18.40
CA LEU A 199 -5.00 -7.37 -19.53
C LEU A 199 -4.46 -6.63 -20.77
N GLN A 200 -3.73 -5.54 -20.55
CA GLN A 200 -3.07 -4.79 -21.61
C GLN A 200 -2.13 -5.72 -22.38
N ASP A 201 -1.94 -5.50 -23.69
CA ASP A 201 -0.93 -6.22 -24.48
C ASP A 201 0.51 -5.86 -24.04
N GLY A 202 1.42 -6.84 -24.12
CA GLY A 202 2.83 -6.69 -23.74
C GLY A 202 3.66 -5.82 -24.69
N GLY A 203 3.02 -5.14 -25.65
CA GLY A 203 3.67 -4.32 -26.66
C GLY A 203 4.18 -5.14 -27.84
N ASN A 204 3.58 -6.30 -28.10
CA ASN A 204 4.04 -7.27 -29.11
C ASN A 204 5.56 -7.55 -29.02
N TRP A 205 6.07 -7.67 -27.80
CA TRP A 205 7.48 -7.90 -27.50
C TRP A 205 7.66 -9.16 -26.67
N ASP A 206 8.66 -9.97 -27.04
CA ASP A 206 9.05 -11.13 -26.23
C ASP A 206 9.90 -10.69 -25.03
N TRP A 207 9.23 -10.49 -23.89
CA TRP A 207 9.89 -10.09 -22.65
C TRP A 207 10.84 -11.14 -22.06
N THR A 208 10.88 -12.36 -22.60
CA THR A 208 11.92 -13.33 -22.24
C THR A 208 13.29 -12.93 -22.80
N GLN A 209 13.33 -12.08 -23.84
CA GLN A 209 14.55 -11.49 -24.38
C GLN A 209 15.02 -10.25 -23.59
N GLY A 210 14.30 -9.88 -22.52
CA GLY A 210 14.58 -8.69 -21.73
C GLY A 210 13.97 -7.41 -22.31
N GLU A 211 14.63 -6.28 -22.05
CA GLU A 211 14.13 -4.96 -22.39
C GLU A 211 14.28 -4.62 -23.89
N PRO A 212 13.24 -4.08 -24.56
CA PRO A 212 13.32 -3.63 -25.95
C PRO A 212 14.18 -2.36 -26.15
N PRO A 213 14.60 -2.03 -27.38
CA PRO A 213 15.31 -0.78 -27.68
C PRO A 213 14.40 0.46 -27.56
N LYS A 214 15.00 1.65 -27.41
CA LYS A 214 14.30 2.92 -27.11
C LYS A 214 13.34 3.42 -28.19
N ASP A 215 13.54 2.96 -29.42
CA ASP A 215 12.72 3.24 -30.60
C ASP A 215 11.50 2.30 -30.72
N ASN A 216 11.40 1.27 -29.86
CA ASN A 216 10.25 0.40 -29.77
C ASN A 216 9.24 0.92 -28.71
N PRO A 217 7.93 1.04 -29.02
CA PRO A 217 6.91 1.48 -28.05
C PRO A 217 6.85 0.65 -26.75
N ALA A 218 7.15 -0.65 -26.81
CA ALA A 218 7.16 -1.53 -25.64
C ALA A 218 8.19 -1.09 -24.57
N TYR A 219 9.22 -0.32 -24.96
CA TYR A 219 10.18 0.29 -24.04
C TYR A 219 9.54 1.20 -22.99
N TYR A 220 8.35 1.73 -23.28
CA TYR A 220 7.61 2.62 -22.39
C TYR A 220 6.57 1.90 -21.53
N LEU A 221 6.41 0.58 -21.69
CA LEU A 221 5.56 -0.25 -20.82
C LEU A 221 6.27 -0.49 -19.49
N ARG A 222 6.03 0.42 -18.54
CA ARG A 222 6.71 0.41 -17.24
C ARG A 222 6.50 -0.89 -16.46
N PHE A 223 5.32 -1.50 -16.58
CA PHE A 223 4.99 -2.76 -15.90
C PHE A 223 5.79 -3.96 -16.37
N CYS A 224 6.38 -3.94 -17.56
CA CYS A 224 7.31 -4.99 -17.97
C CYS A 224 8.76 -4.54 -17.82
N LYS A 225 9.08 -3.35 -18.34
CA LYS A 225 10.42 -2.76 -18.32
C LYS A 225 11.05 -2.71 -16.92
N SER A 226 10.26 -2.32 -15.92
CA SER A 226 10.80 -2.26 -14.55
C SER A 226 11.22 -3.65 -14.07
N TYR A 227 10.34 -4.65 -14.16
CA TYR A 227 10.64 -5.98 -13.65
C TYR A 227 11.71 -6.71 -14.45
N SER A 228 11.82 -6.48 -15.77
CA SER A 228 12.85 -7.10 -16.61
C SER A 228 14.28 -6.75 -16.20
N ARG A 229 14.45 -5.70 -15.37
CA ARG A 229 15.74 -5.22 -14.86
C ARG A 229 16.07 -5.71 -13.44
N MET A 230 15.15 -6.41 -12.78
CA MET A 230 15.22 -6.69 -11.34
C MET A 230 15.88 -8.02 -10.97
N GLY A 231 16.63 -8.62 -11.91
CA GLY A 231 17.16 -9.96 -11.75
C GLY A 231 16.07 -11.02 -11.65
N GLY A 232 16.49 -12.27 -11.43
CA GLY A 232 15.57 -13.41 -11.46
C GLY A 232 15.03 -13.71 -12.87
N THR A 233 14.01 -14.55 -12.94
CA THR A 233 13.35 -14.91 -14.20
C THR A 233 11.99 -14.22 -14.29
N MET A 234 11.79 -13.40 -15.32
CA MET A 234 10.52 -12.73 -15.56
C MET A 234 9.67 -13.46 -16.59
N HIS A 235 8.38 -13.59 -16.30
CA HIS A 235 7.34 -14.06 -17.21
C HIS A 235 6.25 -13.00 -17.32
N TYR A 236 5.86 -12.69 -18.56
CA TYR A 236 4.72 -11.84 -18.83
C TYR A 236 3.52 -12.70 -19.26
N VAL A 237 2.35 -12.41 -18.68
CA VAL A 237 1.11 -13.14 -18.93
C VAL A 237 0.02 -12.12 -19.25
N GLN A 238 -0.34 -12.02 -20.54
CA GLN A 238 -1.51 -11.24 -20.94
C GLN A 238 -2.77 -12.02 -20.57
N CYS A 239 -3.46 -11.62 -19.51
CA CYS A 239 -4.63 -12.33 -19.01
C CYS A 239 -5.54 -11.40 -18.21
N ASP A 240 -6.84 -11.70 -18.22
CA ASP A 240 -7.77 -11.08 -17.28
C ASP A 240 -7.38 -11.41 -15.83
N ASN A 241 -7.27 -10.38 -14.99
CA ASN A 241 -6.80 -10.52 -13.62
C ASN A 241 -7.71 -11.41 -12.77
N VAL A 242 -9.03 -11.37 -13.00
CA VAL A 242 -10.00 -12.19 -12.26
C VAL A 242 -9.83 -13.65 -12.66
N LEU A 243 -9.74 -13.93 -13.96
CA LEU A 243 -9.48 -15.26 -14.49
C LEU A 243 -8.16 -15.83 -13.92
N PHE A 244 -7.07 -15.07 -14.00
CA PHE A 244 -5.77 -15.46 -13.47
C PHE A 244 -5.85 -15.83 -11.98
N LEU A 245 -6.44 -14.97 -11.15
CA LEU A 245 -6.55 -15.21 -9.70
C LEU A 245 -7.41 -16.44 -9.37
N HIS A 246 -8.49 -16.69 -10.14
CA HIS A 246 -9.31 -17.89 -9.95
C HIS A 246 -8.55 -19.18 -10.30
N HIS A 247 -7.77 -19.17 -11.39
CA HIS A 247 -6.93 -20.32 -11.76
C HIS A 247 -5.82 -20.55 -10.75
N LEU A 248 -5.14 -19.49 -10.31
CA LEU A 248 -4.11 -19.57 -9.26
C LEU A 248 -4.70 -20.14 -7.96
N PHE A 249 -5.86 -19.66 -7.53
CA PHE A 249 -6.52 -20.17 -6.33
C PHE A 249 -6.88 -21.66 -6.45
N ARG A 250 -7.36 -22.12 -7.62
CA ARG A 250 -7.64 -23.55 -7.85
C ARG A 250 -6.37 -24.39 -7.78
N ALA A 251 -5.31 -23.97 -8.46
CA ALA A 251 -4.03 -24.67 -8.45
C ALA A 251 -3.44 -24.78 -7.03
N LEU A 252 -3.50 -23.69 -6.24
CA LEU A 252 -3.03 -23.69 -4.85
C LEU A 252 -3.86 -24.56 -3.89
N ARG A 253 -5.09 -24.95 -4.27
CA ARG A 253 -5.91 -25.88 -3.49
C ARG A 253 -5.65 -27.36 -3.80
N GLU A 254 -5.00 -27.63 -4.92
CA GLU A 254 -4.66 -28.98 -5.38
C GLU A 254 -3.27 -29.43 -4.88
N VAL A 255 -2.47 -28.50 -4.36
CA VAL A 255 -1.17 -28.72 -3.69
C VAL A 255 -1.38 -28.96 -2.21
#